data_AF-A0AAJ2A8D6-F1
#
_entry.id   AF-A0AAJ2A8D6-F1
#
_cell.length_a   1.000
_cell.length_b   1.000
_cell.length_c   1.000
_cell.angle_alpha   90.00
_cell.angle_beta   90.00
_cell.angle_gamma   90.00
#
_symmetry.space_group_name_H-M   'P 1'
#
loop_
_entity.id
_entity.type
_entity.pdbx_description
1 polymer ?
#
loop_
_entity_poly.entity_id
_entity_poly.type
_entity_poly.pdbx_seq_one_letter_code
_entity_poly.pdbx_strand_id
1 'polypeptide(L)'
;MNPSPELNTILKQLRLSGVLDSLEQRNRQAIDGQLAYTEFLAMLLHDEVARRDQKKLGARLVRAGFGLGKTLETFNFDRLPKLNRAHIHDLATGRYIDEKVAILMVGQTGVGKSHIAQALGHCAARQGRDVLFVTQTDLIRKLHAARATGLYERKFQQFVRVPLLIIDDFALKPLRAPHDEDFHDLVAARYERAATILTSNLDLSEWGDAFPDNRVLGVATLDRLRHGAYRIVIEGESFRKPKPMPENGEVAVAKSSKKPHS
;
A
#
# COMPACT_ATOMS: atom_id res chain seq x y z
N MET A 1 -11.66 29.43 32.37
CA MET A 1 -11.77 28.65 33.61
C MET A 1 -11.02 27.35 33.42
N ASN A 2 -10.07 27.03 34.30
CA ASN A 2 -9.30 25.79 34.23
C ASN A 2 -10.25 24.58 34.41
N PRO A 3 -10.14 23.52 33.58
CA PRO A 3 -10.90 22.30 33.80
C PRO A 3 -10.57 21.74 35.19
N SER A 4 -11.58 21.23 35.90
CA SER A 4 -11.39 20.73 37.27
C SER A 4 -10.30 19.65 37.29
N PRO A 5 -9.38 19.67 38.27
CA PRO A 5 -8.31 18.66 38.37
C PRO A 5 -8.87 17.23 38.49
N GLU A 6 -10.08 17.09 39.01
CA GLU A 6 -10.85 15.85 39.07
C GLU A 6 -11.22 15.33 37.68
N LEU A 7 -11.70 16.20 36.77
CA LEU A 7 -12.05 15.83 35.40
C LEU A 7 -10.83 15.31 34.63
N ASN A 8 -9.67 15.96 34.76
CA ASN A 8 -8.43 15.51 34.13
C ASN A 8 -8.01 14.11 34.63
N THR A 9 -8.25 13.80 35.90
CA THR A 9 -7.93 12.49 36.49
C THR A 9 -8.85 11.40 35.93
N ILE A 10 -10.15 11.68 35.83
CA ILE A 10 -11.15 10.77 35.25
C ILE A 10 -10.85 10.51 33.76
N LEU A 11 -10.56 11.56 32.98
CA LEU A 11 -10.24 11.43 31.55
C LEU A 11 -9.00 10.56 31.32
N LYS A 12 -7.98 10.67 32.18
CA LYS A 12 -6.79 9.80 32.14
C LYS A 12 -7.13 8.35 32.48
N GLN A 13 -7.94 8.11 33.51
CA GLN A 13 -8.38 6.76 33.90
C GLN A 13 -9.18 6.08 32.79
N LEU A 14 -10.08 6.82 32.12
CA LEU A 14 -10.87 6.34 30.99
C LEU A 14 -10.11 6.29 29.65
N ARG A 15 -8.84 6.75 29.64
CA ARG A 15 -7.99 6.84 28.43
C ARG A 15 -8.62 7.71 27.32
N LEU A 16 -9.29 8.78 27.71
CA LEU A 16 -9.92 9.77 26.82
C LEU A 16 -8.94 10.89 26.47
N SER A 17 -7.82 10.51 25.86
CA SER A 17 -6.73 11.43 25.58
C SER A 17 -7.12 12.55 24.59
N GLY A 18 -7.95 12.26 23.58
CA GLY A 18 -8.43 13.25 22.61
C GLY A 18 -9.32 14.31 23.25
N VAL A 19 -10.17 13.90 24.20
CA VAL A 19 -10.91 14.84 25.05
C VAL A 19 -9.94 15.69 25.86
N LEU A 20 -8.97 15.06 26.53
CA LEU A 20 -8.01 15.78 27.38
C LEU A 20 -7.26 16.90 26.61
N ASP A 21 -6.82 16.62 25.38
CA ASP A 21 -6.05 17.57 24.57
C ASP A 21 -6.93 18.71 24.00
N SER A 22 -8.22 18.45 23.74
CA SER A 22 -9.14 19.40 23.10
C SER A 22 -10.08 20.13 24.07
N LEU A 23 -10.20 19.65 25.32
CA LEU A 23 -11.20 20.07 26.30
C LEU A 23 -11.24 21.58 26.50
N GLU A 24 -10.10 22.23 26.67
CA GLU A 24 -10.05 23.67 26.92
C GLU A 24 -10.56 24.47 25.71
N GLN A 25 -10.13 24.08 24.51
CA GLN A 25 -10.56 24.72 23.26
C GLN A 25 -12.07 24.52 23.04
N ARG A 26 -12.57 23.29 23.20
CA ARG A 26 -14.00 22.97 23.03
C ARG A 26 -14.87 23.62 24.09
N ASN A 27 -14.39 23.75 25.32
CA ASN A 27 -15.13 24.43 26.39
C ASN A 27 -15.34 25.92 26.07
N ARG A 28 -14.31 26.61 25.55
CA ARG A 28 -14.47 28.01 25.07
C ARG A 28 -15.47 28.08 23.93
N GLN A 29 -15.34 27.19 22.94
CA GLN A 29 -16.27 27.11 21.81
C GLN A 29 -17.72 26.89 22.25
N ALA A 30 -17.94 26.05 23.27
CA ALA A 30 -19.28 25.79 23.79
C ALA A 30 -19.89 26.99 24.52
N ILE A 31 -19.07 27.75 25.26
CA ILE A 31 -19.49 28.99 25.92
C ILE A 31 -19.84 30.06 24.88
N ASP A 32 -18.94 30.30 23.92
CA ASP A 32 -19.11 31.33 22.89
C ASP A 32 -20.28 31.01 21.95
N GLY A 33 -20.48 29.73 21.62
CA GLY A 33 -21.55 29.24 20.76
C GLY A 33 -22.85 28.91 21.47
N GLN A 34 -22.94 29.08 22.79
CA GLN A 34 -24.10 28.72 23.63
C GLN A 34 -24.66 27.31 23.35
N LEU A 35 -23.76 26.33 23.20
CA LEU A 35 -24.14 24.96 22.85
C LEU A 35 -24.96 24.29 23.95
N ALA A 36 -25.90 23.44 23.58
CA ALA A 36 -26.59 22.59 24.53
C ALA A 36 -25.60 21.59 25.17
N TYR A 37 -25.84 21.18 26.42
CA TYR A 37 -24.94 20.27 27.14
C TYR A 37 -24.71 18.94 26.42
N THR A 38 -25.74 18.42 25.75
CA THR A 38 -25.66 17.20 24.95
C THR A 38 -24.81 17.38 23.69
N GLU A 39 -24.85 18.55 23.05
CA GLU A 39 -24.04 18.89 21.89
C GLU A 39 -22.57 19.05 22.28
N PHE A 40 -22.29 19.70 23.41
CA PHE A 40 -20.93 19.79 23.95
C PHE A 40 -20.35 18.41 24.26
N LEU A 41 -21.11 17.54 24.93
CA LEU A 41 -20.67 16.17 25.21
C LEU A 41 -20.40 15.40 23.91
N ALA A 42 -21.32 15.47 22.93
CA ALA A 42 -21.14 14.83 21.64
C ALA A 42 -19.86 15.32 20.93
N MET A 43 -19.58 16.62 20.96
CA MET A 43 -18.39 17.21 20.37
C MET A 43 -17.09 16.66 20.98
N LEU A 44 -17.01 16.57 22.32
CA LEU A 44 -15.86 15.97 22.99
C LEU A 44 -15.67 14.50 22.61
N LEU A 45 -16.76 13.72 22.58
CA LEU A 45 -16.70 12.31 22.20
C LEU A 45 -16.29 12.13 20.73
N HIS A 46 -16.71 13.02 19.83
CA HIS A 46 -16.27 13.02 18.44
C HIS A 46 -14.76 13.24 18.31
N ASP A 47 -14.17 14.16 19.09
CA ASP A 47 -12.72 14.38 19.07
C ASP A 47 -11.94 13.14 19.53
N GLU A 48 -12.44 12.42 20.54
CA GLU A 48 -11.86 11.15 20.98
C GLU A 48 -11.95 10.07 19.90
N VAL A 49 -13.12 9.91 19.28
CA VAL A 49 -13.33 8.93 18.21
C VAL A 49 -12.40 9.24 17.03
N ALA A 50 -12.36 10.49 16.58
CA ALA A 50 -11.50 10.94 15.48
C ALA A 50 -10.03 10.65 15.77
N ARG A 51 -9.55 10.96 16.98
CA ARG A 51 -8.17 10.65 17.39
C ARG A 51 -7.89 9.15 17.37
N ARG A 52 -8.79 8.33 17.89
CA ARG A 52 -8.63 6.87 17.91
C ARG A 52 -8.56 6.31 16.51
N ASP A 53 -9.43 6.77 15.62
CA ASP A 53 -9.47 6.30 14.23
C ASP A 53 -8.24 6.74 13.45
N GLN A 54 -7.76 7.97 13.66
CA GLN A 54 -6.49 8.42 13.10
C GLN A 54 -5.31 7.59 13.60
N LYS A 55 -5.26 7.26 14.90
CA LYS A 55 -4.21 6.40 15.48
C LYS A 55 -4.26 4.98 14.91
N LYS A 56 -5.45 4.40 14.77
CA LYS A 56 -5.64 3.09 14.13
C LYS A 56 -5.18 3.13 12.67
N LEU A 57 -5.60 4.13 11.90
CA LEU A 57 -5.18 4.31 10.51
C LEU A 57 -3.65 4.43 10.41
N GLY A 58 -3.03 5.27 11.23
CA GLY A 58 -1.57 5.42 11.28
C GLY A 58 -0.86 4.09 11.56
N ALA A 59 -1.35 3.32 12.54
CA ALA A 59 -0.80 2.00 12.86
C ALA A 59 -0.94 1.00 11.68
N ARG A 60 -2.08 1.00 10.98
CA ARG A 60 -2.30 0.17 9.78
C ARG A 60 -1.34 0.54 8.66
N LEU A 61 -1.18 1.83 8.37
CA LEU A 61 -0.29 2.33 7.32
C LEU A 61 1.18 1.96 7.60
N VAL A 62 1.62 2.11 8.85
CA VAL A 62 2.98 1.70 9.27
C VAL A 62 3.17 0.19 9.10
N ARG A 63 2.19 -0.62 9.52
CA ARG A 63 2.24 -2.08 9.38
C ARG A 63 2.21 -2.53 7.91
N ALA A 64 1.50 -1.80 7.05
CA ALA A 64 1.35 -2.14 5.65
C ALA A 64 2.67 -2.07 4.88
N GLY A 65 3.61 -1.20 5.29
CA GLY A 65 4.94 -1.12 4.68
C GLY A 65 4.95 -0.45 3.30
N PHE A 66 4.02 0.47 3.04
CA PHE A 66 3.98 1.23 1.78
C PHE A 66 5.16 2.20 1.66
N GLY A 67 5.53 2.52 0.42
CA GLY A 67 6.40 3.64 0.11
C GLY A 67 5.69 4.97 0.32
N LEU A 68 6.44 6.01 0.69
CA LEU A 68 5.88 7.34 0.93
C LEU A 68 5.20 7.89 -0.34
N GLY A 69 4.01 8.48 -0.16
CA GLY A 69 3.30 9.24 -1.19
C GLY A 69 2.72 8.42 -2.35
N LYS A 70 2.51 7.11 -2.19
CA LYS A 70 1.94 6.23 -3.22
C LYS A 70 0.41 6.12 -3.13
N THR A 71 -0.28 7.24 -3.30
CA THR A 71 -1.76 7.31 -3.21
C THR A 71 -2.38 7.60 -4.58
N LEU A 72 -3.71 7.49 -4.70
CA LEU A 72 -4.41 7.78 -5.96
C LEU A 72 -4.32 9.27 -6.30
N GLU A 73 -4.34 10.13 -5.29
CA GLU A 73 -4.29 11.59 -5.44
C GLU A 73 -2.93 12.06 -5.99
N THR A 74 -1.84 11.35 -5.70
CA THR A 74 -0.50 11.69 -6.21
C THR A 74 -0.20 11.01 -7.56
N PHE A 75 -1.08 10.14 -8.05
CA PHE A 75 -0.85 9.40 -9.28
C PHE A 75 -1.29 10.23 -10.49
N ASN A 76 -0.36 10.47 -11.42
CA ASN A 76 -0.67 11.21 -12.65
C ASN A 76 -1.27 10.26 -13.69
N PHE A 77 -2.62 10.22 -13.74
CA PHE A 77 -3.37 9.44 -14.73
C PHE A 77 -3.31 10.01 -16.16
N ASP A 78 -2.89 11.26 -16.35
CA ASP A 78 -2.80 11.86 -17.70
C ASP A 78 -1.70 11.22 -18.54
N ARG A 79 -0.69 10.62 -17.88
CA ARG A 79 0.35 9.82 -18.53
C ARG A 79 -0.11 8.44 -19.00
N LEU A 80 -1.31 8.01 -18.61
CA LEU A 80 -1.89 6.70 -18.97
C LEU A 80 -3.30 6.88 -19.57
N PRO A 81 -3.43 7.47 -20.76
CA PRO A 81 -4.74 7.80 -21.34
C PRO A 81 -5.61 6.56 -21.62
N LYS A 82 -4.99 5.40 -21.85
CA LYS A 82 -5.69 4.13 -22.06
C LYS A 82 -6.22 3.48 -20.77
N LEU A 83 -5.75 3.92 -19.60
CA LEU A 83 -6.16 3.33 -18.32
C LEU A 83 -7.54 3.86 -17.93
N ASN A 84 -8.51 2.96 -17.76
CA ASN A 84 -9.85 3.34 -17.33
C ASN A 84 -9.86 3.83 -15.86
N ARG A 85 -9.87 5.15 -15.68
CA ARG A 85 -9.89 5.79 -14.35
C ARG A 85 -11.10 5.38 -13.52
N ALA A 86 -12.28 5.30 -14.14
CA ALA A 86 -13.51 4.93 -13.43
C ALA A 86 -13.39 3.52 -12.83
N HIS A 87 -12.79 2.58 -13.58
CA HIS A 87 -12.54 1.23 -13.07
C HIS A 87 -11.55 1.22 -11.90
N ILE A 88 -10.48 2.02 -11.93
CA ILE A 88 -9.56 2.14 -10.79
C ILE A 88 -10.25 2.73 -9.55
N HIS A 89 -11.11 3.73 -9.75
CA HIS A 89 -11.90 4.32 -8.65
C HIS A 89 -12.96 3.36 -8.10
N ASP A 90 -13.59 2.54 -8.94
CA ASP A 90 -14.48 1.48 -8.51
C ASP A 90 -13.74 0.45 -7.63
N LEU A 91 -12.55 0.01 -8.08
CA LEU A 91 -11.70 -0.88 -7.27
C LEU A 91 -11.25 -0.21 -5.96
N ALA A 92 -11.06 1.11 -5.94
CA ALA A 92 -10.71 1.85 -4.74
C ALA A 92 -11.82 1.80 -3.66
N THR A 93 -13.06 1.45 -4.01
CA THR A 93 -14.13 1.21 -3.03
C THR A 93 -13.91 -0.02 -2.16
N GLY A 94 -13.01 -0.93 -2.56
CA GLY A 94 -12.67 -2.13 -1.80
C GLY A 94 -13.54 -3.34 -2.12
N ARG A 95 -14.42 -3.27 -3.12
CA ARG A 95 -15.33 -4.37 -3.51
C ARG A 95 -14.63 -5.73 -3.68
N TYR A 96 -13.47 -5.76 -4.33
CA TYR A 96 -12.68 -6.97 -4.52
C TYR A 96 -12.22 -7.63 -3.20
N ILE A 97 -12.10 -6.86 -2.10
CA ILE A 97 -11.77 -7.37 -0.76
C ILE A 97 -12.94 -8.14 -0.18
N ASP A 98 -14.16 -7.63 -0.35
CA ASP A 98 -15.38 -8.29 0.14
C ASP A 98 -15.72 -9.52 -0.70
N GLU A 99 -15.47 -9.47 -2.01
CA GLU A 99 -15.56 -10.61 -2.92
C GLU A 99 -14.44 -11.64 -2.71
N LYS A 100 -13.37 -11.28 -1.99
CA LYS A 100 -12.20 -12.13 -1.70
C LYS A 100 -11.50 -12.62 -2.96
N VAL A 101 -11.47 -11.78 -3.99
CA VAL A 101 -10.84 -12.08 -5.29
C VAL A 101 -9.54 -11.31 -5.47
N ALA A 102 -8.75 -11.69 -6.47
CA ALA A 102 -7.50 -11.03 -6.78
C ALA A 102 -7.66 -9.81 -7.69
N ILE A 103 -6.68 -8.91 -7.66
CA ILE A 103 -6.42 -7.94 -8.72
C ILE A 103 -5.06 -8.29 -9.34
N LEU A 104 -5.05 -8.51 -10.65
CA LEU A 104 -3.84 -8.81 -11.42
C LEU A 104 -3.46 -7.59 -12.24
N MET A 105 -2.36 -6.93 -11.87
CA MET A 105 -1.82 -5.76 -12.57
C MET A 105 -0.62 -6.16 -13.41
N VAL A 106 -0.74 -6.02 -14.73
CA VAL A 106 0.33 -6.37 -15.70
C VAL A 106 0.71 -5.16 -16.56
N GLY A 107 1.94 -5.14 -17.05
CA GLY A 107 2.45 -4.06 -17.90
C GLY A 107 3.95 -3.87 -17.75
N GLN A 108 4.56 -3.01 -18.58
CA GLN A 108 6.02 -2.83 -18.60
C GLN A 108 6.59 -2.21 -17.31
N THR A 109 7.90 -2.33 -17.11
CA THR A 109 8.59 -1.75 -15.96
C THR A 109 8.41 -0.23 -15.90
N GLY A 110 8.08 0.29 -14.71
CA GLY A 110 8.03 1.73 -14.47
C GLY A 110 6.74 2.44 -14.90
N VAL A 111 5.73 1.73 -15.41
CA VAL A 111 4.43 2.31 -15.83
C VAL A 111 3.47 2.65 -14.69
N GLY A 112 3.82 2.35 -13.44
CA GLY A 112 3.02 2.73 -12.26
C GLY A 112 2.25 1.61 -11.56
N LYS A 113 2.39 0.33 -11.95
CA LYS A 113 1.71 -0.83 -11.33
C LYS A 113 1.82 -0.84 -9.80
N SER A 114 3.04 -0.80 -9.26
CA SER A 114 3.30 -0.82 -7.82
C SER A 114 2.71 0.41 -7.11
N HIS A 115 2.63 1.57 -7.79
CA HIS A 115 2.00 2.77 -7.24
C HIS A 115 0.49 2.55 -7.11
N ILE A 116 -0.18 2.11 -8.17
CA ILE A 116 -1.63 1.88 -8.15
C ILE A 116 -1.97 0.78 -7.12
N ALA A 117 -1.19 -0.30 -7.05
CA ALA A 117 -1.38 -1.34 -6.04
C ALA A 117 -1.32 -0.77 -4.61
N GLN A 118 -0.27 0.00 -4.28
CA GLN A 118 -0.15 0.65 -2.97
C GLN A 118 -1.26 1.68 -2.73
N ALA A 119 -1.69 2.40 -3.78
CA ALA A 119 -2.75 3.38 -3.68
C ALA A 119 -4.11 2.73 -3.33
N LEU A 120 -4.43 1.59 -3.96
CA LEU A 120 -5.58 0.77 -3.55
C LEU A 120 -5.42 0.25 -2.12
N GLY A 121 -4.20 -0.11 -1.72
CA GLY A 121 -3.88 -0.46 -0.33
C GLY A 121 -4.11 0.68 0.66
N HIS A 122 -3.78 1.92 0.29
CA HIS A 122 -4.09 3.11 1.09
C HIS A 122 -5.59 3.32 1.22
N CYS A 123 -6.37 3.14 0.15
CA CYS A 123 -7.83 3.20 0.18
C CYS A 123 -8.42 2.14 1.13
N ALA A 124 -7.95 0.89 1.03
CA ALA A 124 -8.37 -0.19 1.92
C ALA A 124 -8.04 0.11 3.40
N ALA A 125 -6.86 0.66 3.68
CA ALA A 125 -6.48 1.06 5.03
C ALA A 125 -7.38 2.16 5.60
N ARG A 126 -7.76 3.15 4.77
CA ARG A 126 -8.72 4.21 5.13
C ARG A 126 -10.12 3.66 5.41
N GLN A 127 -10.52 2.59 4.73
CA GLN A 127 -11.76 1.83 4.99
C GLN A 127 -11.66 0.90 6.20
N GLY A 128 -10.56 0.96 6.96
CA GLY A 128 -10.37 0.19 8.18
C GLY A 128 -9.88 -1.25 7.98
N ARG A 129 -9.50 -1.63 6.76
CA ARG A 129 -8.93 -2.95 6.46
C ARG A 129 -7.43 -2.98 6.73
N ASP A 130 -6.96 -4.07 7.32
CA ASP A 130 -5.51 -4.30 7.45
C ASP A 130 -4.93 -4.71 6.10
N VAL A 131 -3.77 -4.17 5.77
CA VAL A 131 -3.07 -4.40 4.50
C VAL A 131 -1.62 -4.78 4.77
N LEU A 132 -1.03 -5.60 3.91
CA LEU A 132 0.39 -5.87 3.90
C LEU A 132 0.94 -5.80 2.49
N PHE A 133 1.98 -4.99 2.28
CA PHE A 133 2.73 -4.89 1.04
C PHE A 133 4.08 -5.60 1.17
N VAL A 134 4.42 -6.41 0.17
CA VAL A 134 5.69 -7.14 0.12
C VAL A 134 6.04 -7.49 -1.31
N THR A 135 7.32 -7.49 -1.68
CA THR A 135 7.75 -8.04 -2.98
C THR A 135 7.70 -9.56 -2.94
N GLN A 136 7.54 -10.24 -4.08
CA GLN A 136 7.65 -11.72 -4.14
C GLN A 136 8.96 -12.20 -3.50
N THR A 137 10.07 -11.54 -3.84
CA THR A 137 11.40 -11.91 -3.32
C THR A 137 11.48 -11.78 -1.80
N ASP A 138 10.96 -10.70 -1.23
CA ASP A 138 10.99 -10.50 0.23
C ASP A 138 10.00 -11.40 0.96
N LEU A 139 8.86 -11.74 0.34
CA LEU A 139 7.89 -12.69 0.90
C LEU A 139 8.55 -14.05 1.11
N ILE A 140 9.15 -14.59 0.05
CA ILE A 140 9.87 -15.86 0.09
C ILE A 140 11.04 -15.79 1.07
N ARG A 141 11.84 -14.72 1.04
CA ARG A 141 12.96 -14.53 1.98
C ARG A 141 12.47 -14.56 3.44
N LYS A 142 11.34 -13.91 3.74
CA LYS A 142 10.75 -13.87 5.09
C LYS A 142 10.24 -15.24 5.53
N LEU A 143 9.62 -16.01 4.64
CA LEU A 143 9.18 -17.38 4.94
C LEU A 143 10.37 -18.32 5.18
N HIS A 144 11.37 -18.27 4.30
CA HIS A 144 12.60 -19.05 4.45
C HIS A 144 13.33 -18.74 5.77
N ALA A 145 13.51 -17.46 6.11
CA ALA A 145 14.12 -17.07 7.39
C ALA A 145 13.30 -17.51 8.61
N ALA A 146 11.97 -17.52 8.50
CA ALA A 146 11.08 -17.99 9.56
C ALA A 146 11.19 -19.50 9.80
N ARG A 147 11.55 -20.30 8.78
CA ARG A 147 11.85 -21.74 8.96
C ARG A 147 13.06 -21.96 9.85
N ALA A 148 14.15 -21.25 9.58
CA ALA A 148 15.39 -21.37 10.36
C ALA A 148 15.22 -20.99 11.84
N THR A 149 14.19 -20.20 12.18
CA THR A 149 13.89 -19.75 13.54
C THR A 149 12.69 -20.47 14.19
N GLY A 150 12.10 -21.47 13.52
CA GLY A 150 10.92 -22.18 14.02
C GLY A 150 9.63 -21.35 14.05
N LEU A 151 9.62 -20.19 13.38
CA LEU A 151 8.50 -19.24 13.35
C LEU A 151 7.70 -19.27 12.03
N TYR A 152 7.95 -20.28 11.18
CA TYR A 152 7.33 -20.40 9.85
C TYR A 152 5.82 -20.26 9.90
N GLU A 153 5.13 -21.09 10.69
CA GLU A 153 3.67 -21.12 10.73
C GLU A 153 3.09 -19.76 11.16
N ARG A 154 3.70 -19.13 12.19
CA ARG A 154 3.29 -17.79 12.63
C ARG A 154 3.43 -16.76 11.50
N LYS A 155 4.53 -16.83 10.74
CA LYS A 155 4.78 -15.90 9.63
C LYS A 155 3.86 -16.15 8.44
N PHE A 156 3.64 -17.42 8.11
CA PHE A 156 2.71 -17.86 7.08
C PHE A 156 1.28 -17.38 7.39
N GLN A 157 0.80 -17.62 8.62
CA GLN A 157 -0.53 -17.16 9.06
C GLN A 157 -0.67 -15.63 9.03
N GLN A 158 0.41 -14.87 9.22
CA GLN A 158 0.39 -13.42 9.06
C GLN A 158 0.03 -13.02 7.61
N PHE A 159 0.59 -13.72 6.62
CA PHE A 159 0.29 -13.49 5.21
C PHE A 159 -1.08 -14.05 4.81
N VAL A 160 -1.54 -15.15 5.41
CA VAL A 160 -2.85 -15.75 5.10
C VAL A 160 -4.01 -14.92 5.65
N ARG A 161 -3.89 -14.38 6.87
CA ARG A 161 -5.02 -13.75 7.57
C ARG A 161 -5.22 -12.28 7.26
N VAL A 162 -4.22 -11.60 6.69
CA VAL A 162 -4.37 -10.18 6.35
C VAL A 162 -5.48 -10.00 5.30
N PRO A 163 -6.46 -9.09 5.52
CA PRO A 163 -7.58 -8.89 4.59
C PRO A 163 -7.12 -8.60 3.16
N LEU A 164 -6.06 -7.79 3.02
CA LEU A 164 -5.45 -7.48 1.73
C LEU A 164 -3.94 -7.75 1.77
N LEU A 165 -3.49 -8.67 0.92
CA LEU A 165 -2.07 -8.91 0.68
C LEU A 165 -1.69 -8.36 -0.70
N ILE A 166 -0.68 -7.51 -0.76
CA ILE A 166 -0.13 -6.97 -2.01
C ILE A 166 1.24 -7.59 -2.24
N ILE A 167 1.37 -8.32 -3.34
CA ILE A 167 2.60 -8.98 -3.77
C ILE A 167 3.12 -8.25 -5.01
N ASP A 168 4.19 -7.49 -4.83
CA ASP A 168 4.82 -6.70 -5.88
C ASP A 168 5.91 -7.49 -6.62
N ASP A 169 6.14 -7.15 -7.89
CA ASP A 169 7.16 -7.74 -8.76
C ASP A 169 7.08 -9.27 -8.86
N PHE A 170 5.85 -9.80 -9.02
CA PHE A 170 5.62 -11.20 -9.31
C PHE A 170 6.30 -11.62 -10.61
N ALA A 171 6.88 -12.82 -10.60
CA ALA A 171 7.62 -13.44 -11.70
C ALA A 171 8.86 -12.67 -12.17
N LEU A 172 9.38 -11.70 -11.39
CA LEU A 172 10.68 -11.09 -11.68
C LEU A 172 11.84 -12.10 -11.53
N LYS A 173 11.68 -13.07 -10.64
CA LYS A 173 12.58 -14.22 -10.48
C LYS A 173 11.74 -15.50 -10.49
N PRO A 174 12.23 -16.58 -11.13
CA PRO A 174 11.55 -17.86 -11.10
C PRO A 174 11.45 -18.40 -9.67
N LEU A 175 10.32 -19.00 -9.34
CA LEU A 175 10.10 -19.74 -8.11
C LEU A 175 10.62 -21.16 -8.32
N ARG A 176 11.62 -21.54 -7.53
CA ARG A 176 12.20 -22.90 -7.49
C ARG A 176 11.92 -23.51 -6.13
N ALA A 177 11.89 -24.83 -6.06
CA ALA A 177 11.70 -25.56 -4.81
C ALA A 177 12.68 -25.08 -3.70
N PRO A 178 12.18 -24.84 -2.46
CA PRO A 178 10.81 -25.04 -1.97
C PRO A 178 9.89 -23.79 -2.12
N HIS A 179 10.32 -22.74 -2.82
CA HIS A 179 9.63 -21.44 -2.84
C HIS A 179 8.36 -21.43 -3.70
N ASP A 180 8.29 -22.28 -4.71
CA ASP A 180 7.10 -22.51 -5.53
C ASP A 180 5.97 -23.16 -4.71
N GLU A 181 6.29 -24.15 -3.87
CA GLU A 181 5.36 -24.76 -2.91
C GLU A 181 4.86 -23.73 -1.88
N ASP A 182 5.77 -22.95 -1.27
CA ASP A 182 5.40 -21.90 -0.31
C ASP A 182 4.41 -20.89 -0.88
N PHE A 183 4.66 -20.47 -2.13
CA PHE A 183 3.80 -19.52 -2.82
C PHE A 183 2.47 -20.16 -3.18
N HIS A 184 2.47 -21.40 -3.66
CA HIS A 184 1.25 -22.16 -3.92
C HIS A 184 0.39 -22.28 -2.67
N ASP A 185 0.96 -22.71 -1.55
CA ASP A 185 0.25 -22.91 -0.29
C ASP A 185 -0.35 -21.58 0.20
N LEU A 186 0.39 -20.48 0.08
CA LEU A 186 -0.12 -19.16 0.43
C LEU A 186 -1.33 -18.77 -0.44
N VAL A 187 -1.24 -18.96 -1.76
CA VAL A 187 -2.33 -18.66 -2.70
C VAL A 187 -3.54 -19.55 -2.40
N ALA A 188 -3.33 -20.85 -2.22
CA ALA A 188 -4.38 -21.82 -1.90
C ALA A 188 -5.06 -21.49 -0.55
N ALA A 189 -4.29 -21.10 0.47
CA ALA A 189 -4.83 -20.74 1.77
C ALA A 189 -5.63 -19.43 1.77
N ARG A 190 -5.37 -18.53 0.82
CA ARG A 190 -6.06 -17.24 0.65
C ARG A 190 -7.23 -17.29 -0.34
N TYR A 191 -7.23 -18.25 -1.26
CA TYR A 191 -8.26 -18.44 -2.27
C TYR A 191 -9.67 -18.48 -1.64
N GLU A 192 -10.59 -17.64 -2.16
CA GLU A 192 -11.96 -17.44 -1.66
C GLU A 192 -12.08 -17.03 -0.18
N ARG A 193 -10.97 -16.61 0.45
CA ARG A 193 -10.89 -16.25 1.87
C ARG A 193 -10.43 -14.82 2.09
N ALA A 194 -9.48 -14.34 1.31
CA ALA A 194 -8.95 -12.98 1.40
C ALA A 194 -8.39 -12.49 0.06
N ALA A 195 -8.50 -11.19 -0.19
CA ALA A 195 -8.10 -10.60 -1.48
C ALA A 195 -6.58 -10.42 -1.61
N THR A 196 -6.08 -10.56 -2.85
CA THR A 196 -4.65 -10.42 -3.14
C THR A 196 -4.44 -9.53 -4.35
N ILE A 197 -3.55 -8.55 -4.27
CA ILE A 197 -3.12 -7.77 -5.44
C ILE A 197 -1.75 -8.30 -5.87
N LEU A 198 -1.61 -8.63 -7.15
CA LEU A 198 -0.33 -9.00 -7.76
C LEU A 198 0.05 -7.99 -8.82
N THR A 199 1.32 -7.57 -8.83
CA THR A 199 1.89 -6.81 -9.95
C THR A 199 2.91 -7.67 -10.68
N SER A 200 2.95 -7.62 -12.01
CA SER A 200 3.98 -8.31 -12.79
C SER A 200 4.39 -7.52 -14.02
N ASN A 201 5.65 -7.67 -14.43
CA ASN A 201 6.16 -7.18 -15.70
C ASN A 201 5.91 -8.15 -16.86
N LEU A 202 5.51 -9.39 -16.55
CA LEU A 202 5.17 -10.41 -17.54
C LEU A 202 3.69 -10.36 -17.89
N ASP A 203 3.39 -10.71 -19.13
CA ASP A 203 2.01 -10.90 -19.54
C ASP A 203 1.42 -12.14 -18.88
N LEU A 204 0.10 -12.16 -18.66
CA LEU A 204 -0.56 -13.26 -17.95
C LEU A 204 -0.29 -14.63 -18.59
N SER A 205 -0.14 -14.69 -19.92
CA SER A 205 0.20 -15.93 -20.64
C SER A 205 1.56 -16.50 -20.24
N GLU A 206 2.49 -15.65 -19.83
CA GLU A 206 3.88 -15.99 -19.48
C GLU A 206 4.04 -16.29 -17.99
N TRP A 207 3.00 -16.11 -17.17
CA TRP A 207 3.10 -16.36 -15.73
C TRP A 207 3.41 -17.82 -15.39
N GLY A 208 3.18 -18.76 -16.32
CA GLY A 208 3.60 -20.14 -16.18
C GLY A 208 5.12 -20.30 -16.08
N ASP A 209 5.89 -19.40 -16.71
CA ASP A 209 7.35 -19.41 -16.70
C ASP A 209 7.93 -19.04 -15.33
N ALA A 210 7.10 -18.49 -14.43
CA ALA A 210 7.47 -18.29 -13.03
C ALA A 210 7.70 -19.61 -12.28
N PHE A 211 7.22 -20.74 -12.81
CA PHE A 211 7.31 -22.08 -12.20
C PHE A 211 8.07 -23.05 -13.13
N PRO A 212 9.38 -22.87 -13.34
CA PRO A 212 10.14 -23.63 -14.33
C PRO A 212 10.19 -25.14 -14.01
N ASP A 213 10.30 -25.49 -12.73
CA ASP A 213 10.53 -26.87 -12.30
C ASP A 213 9.22 -27.64 -12.04
N ASN A 214 8.12 -26.94 -11.77
CA ASN A 214 6.83 -27.54 -11.43
C ASN A 214 5.65 -26.84 -12.14
N ARG A 215 5.51 -27.12 -13.44
CA ARG A 215 4.46 -26.50 -14.28
C ARG A 215 3.05 -26.82 -13.80
N VAL A 216 2.80 -28.03 -13.27
CA VAL A 216 1.48 -28.44 -12.80
C VAL A 216 1.06 -27.60 -11.59
N LEU A 217 1.97 -27.42 -10.62
CA LEU A 217 1.76 -26.54 -9.48
C LEU A 217 1.53 -25.09 -9.92
N GLY A 218 2.32 -24.61 -10.89
CA GLY A 218 2.15 -23.30 -11.50
C GLY A 218 0.74 -23.09 -12.06
N VAL A 219 0.27 -24.00 -12.92
CA VAL A 219 -1.09 -23.92 -13.51
C VAL A 219 -2.16 -23.89 -12.41
N ALA A 220 -2.06 -24.77 -11.41
CA ALA A 220 -3.03 -24.81 -10.31
C ALA A 220 -3.02 -23.54 -9.45
N THR A 221 -1.86 -22.90 -9.28
CA THR A 221 -1.71 -21.63 -8.57
C THR A 221 -2.35 -20.48 -9.34
N LEU A 222 -2.05 -20.41 -10.64
CA LEU A 222 -2.54 -19.37 -11.54
C LEU A 222 -4.05 -19.45 -11.76
N ASP A 223 -4.60 -20.66 -11.84
CA ASP A 223 -6.04 -20.88 -11.94
C ASP A 223 -6.79 -20.23 -10.76
N ARG A 224 -6.35 -20.53 -9.52
CA ARG A 224 -6.89 -19.92 -8.30
C ARG A 224 -6.76 -18.39 -8.27
N LEU A 225 -5.64 -17.85 -8.74
CA LEU A 225 -5.43 -16.40 -8.80
C LEU A 225 -6.28 -15.71 -9.87
N ARG A 226 -6.65 -16.42 -10.94
CA ARG A 226 -7.42 -15.85 -12.07
C ARG A 226 -8.92 -15.95 -11.86
N HIS A 227 -9.39 -16.93 -11.10
CA HIS A 227 -10.82 -17.11 -10.87
C HIS A 227 -11.44 -15.85 -10.22
N GLY A 228 -12.36 -15.22 -10.94
CA GLY A 228 -13.05 -14.00 -10.50
C GLY A 228 -12.18 -12.74 -10.39
N ALA A 229 -10.93 -12.78 -10.86
CA ALA A 229 -9.98 -11.71 -10.64
C ALA A 229 -10.20 -10.50 -11.56
N TYR A 230 -10.00 -9.30 -11.01
CA TYR A 230 -9.95 -8.08 -11.80
C TYR A 230 -8.61 -7.96 -12.51
N ARG A 231 -8.63 -7.78 -13.83
CA ARG A 231 -7.42 -7.58 -14.63
C ARG A 231 -7.23 -6.11 -14.96
N ILE A 232 -6.06 -5.57 -14.64
CA ILE A 232 -5.63 -4.24 -15.05
C ILE A 232 -4.36 -4.39 -15.89
N VAL A 233 -4.46 -4.00 -17.16
CA VAL A 233 -3.29 -3.89 -18.06
C VAL A 233 -2.89 -2.42 -18.12
N ILE A 234 -1.63 -2.14 -17.82
CA ILE A 234 -1.10 -0.78 -17.78
C ILE A 234 -0.05 -0.63 -18.89
N GLU A 235 -0.44 0.12 -19.92
CA GLU A 235 0.41 0.46 -21.06
C GLU A 235 0.78 1.95 -21.02
N GLY A 236 2.05 2.25 -21.23
CA GLY A 236 2.53 3.63 -21.29
C GLY A 236 4.05 3.71 -21.16
N GLU A 237 4.56 4.93 -21.22
CA GLU A 237 5.99 5.16 -20.99
C GLU A 237 6.36 5.07 -19.51
N SER A 238 7.58 4.63 -19.23
CA SER A 238 8.11 4.59 -17.86
C SER A 238 8.07 5.97 -17.19
N PHE A 239 7.60 5.99 -15.95
CA PHE A 239 7.65 7.16 -15.07
C PHE A 239 9.06 7.44 -14.55
N ARG A 240 10.01 6.51 -14.68
CA ARG A 240 11.34 6.56 -14.07
C ARG A 240 12.41 7.20 -14.98
N LYS A 241 12.05 8.16 -15.84
CA LYS A 241 13.04 8.79 -16.74
C LYS A 241 14.18 9.45 -15.92
N PRO A 242 15.46 9.26 -16.31
CA PRO A 242 16.57 9.97 -15.67
C PRO A 242 16.35 11.47 -15.75
N LYS A 243 16.73 12.21 -14.70
CA LYS A 243 16.76 13.67 -14.79
C LYS A 243 17.76 14.06 -15.89
N PRO A 244 17.41 14.95 -16.82
CA PRO A 244 18.38 15.48 -17.78
C PRO A 244 19.52 16.15 -17.00
N MET A 245 20.77 15.96 -17.44
CA MET A 245 21.89 16.73 -16.91
C MET A 245 21.61 18.21 -17.20
N PRO A 246 21.88 19.13 -16.26
CA PRO A 246 21.87 20.55 -16.60
C PRO A 246 22.85 20.75 -17.75
N GLU A 247 22.39 21.37 -18.84
CA GLU A 247 23.28 21.75 -19.94
C GLU A 247 24.39 22.61 -19.36
N ASN A 248 25.63 22.12 -19.45
CA ASN A 248 26.80 22.95 -19.18
C ASN A 248 26.77 24.05 -20.24
N GLY A 249 26.41 25.27 -19.82
CA GLY A 249 26.58 26.46 -20.64
C GLY A 249 28.01 26.48 -21.18
N GLU A 250 28.13 26.74 -22.48
CA GLU A 250 29.39 26.90 -23.17
C GLU A 250 30.29 27.87 -22.39
N VAL A 251 31.25 27.34 -21.64
CA VAL A 251 32.41 28.12 -21.23
C VAL A 251 33.26 28.23 -22.48
N ALA A 252 33.02 29.30 -23.25
CA ALA A 252 33.89 29.73 -24.32
C ALA A 252 35.30 29.88 -23.76
N VAL A 253 36.16 28.89 -24.05
CA VAL A 253 37.59 28.98 -23.77
C VAL A 253 38.16 30.04 -24.69
N ALA A 254 38.31 31.25 -24.17
CA ALA A 254 39.05 32.32 -24.82
C ALA A 254 40.49 31.84 -25.06
N LYS A 255 40.81 31.50 -26.32
CA LYS A 255 42.18 31.29 -26.77
C LYS A 255 42.96 32.60 -26.60
N SER A 256 43.82 32.70 -25.59
CA SER A 256 44.82 33.76 -25.55
C SER A 256 45.96 33.40 -26.51
N SER A 257 45.98 34.06 -27.67
CA SER A 257 47.10 34.04 -28.59
C SER A 257 48.26 34.84 -28.00
N LYS A 258 49.31 34.17 -27.53
CA LYS A 258 50.61 34.80 -27.28
C LYS A 258 51.24 35.20 -28.62
N LYS A 259 51.48 36.50 -28.83
CA LYS A 259 52.41 37.02 -29.84
C LYS A 259 53.85 36.88 -29.33
N PRO A 260 54.84 36.60 -30.19
CA PRO A 260 56.25 36.60 -29.82
C PRO A 260 56.80 38.04 -29.83
N HIS A 261 57.61 38.40 -28.83
CA HIS A 261 58.46 39.58 -28.90
C HIS A 261 59.86 39.16 -29.36
N SER A 262 60.36 39.94 -30.32
CA SER A 262 61.74 40.03 -30.78
C SER A 262 62.73 40.39 -29.68
#